data_AF-A0A2W1ALH3-F1
#
_entry.id   AF-A0A2W1ALH3-F1
#
_cell.length_a   1.000
_cell.length_b   1.000
_cell.length_c   1.000
_cell.angle_alpha   90.00
_cell.angle_beta   90.00
_cell.angle_gamma   90.00
#
_symmetry.space_group_name_H-M   'P 1'
#
loop_
_entity.id
_entity.type
_entity.pdbx_description
1 polymer ?
#
loop_
_entity_poly.entity_id
_entity_poly.type
_entity_poly.pdbx_seq_one_letter_code
_entity_poly.pdbx_strand_id
1 'polypeptide(L)'
;MLLESAGSSRASEIVADLRNVAEALYHPFRLVAYWDAQAGGRHTCPQTDRGEECPHEGPPEESGHVPYAQTVEMELEGSLELYFPHAEVSVYLGAPATLVEAIRPRRPTKVK
;
A
#
# COMPACT_ATOMS: atom_id res chain seq x y z
N MET A 1 -23.08 -8.00 19.10
CA MET A 1 -23.90 -7.25 18.14
C MET A 1 -23.02 -6.97 16.95
N LEU A 2 -23.11 -7.79 15.90
CA LEU A 2 -22.43 -7.54 14.64
C LEU A 2 -23.35 -6.63 13.82
N LEU A 3 -22.87 -5.44 13.47
CA LEU A 3 -23.55 -4.53 12.57
C LEU A 3 -23.24 -5.00 11.14
N GLU A 4 -24.14 -5.80 10.57
CA GLU A 4 -24.10 -6.11 9.14
C GLU A 4 -24.64 -4.89 8.39
N SER A 5 -23.77 -4.16 7.67
CA SER A 5 -24.22 -3.08 6.79
C SER A 5 -24.91 -3.68 5.57
N ALA A 6 -26.21 -3.44 5.43
CA ALA A 6 -27.06 -3.91 4.34
C ALA A 6 -26.81 -3.19 2.99
N GLY A 7 -25.58 -2.80 2.70
CA GLY A 7 -25.19 -2.15 1.45
C GLY A 7 -24.10 -2.96 0.76
N SER A 8 -24.36 -3.42 -0.46
CA SER A 8 -23.31 -3.93 -1.34
C SER A 8 -22.42 -2.76 -1.78
N SER A 9 -21.51 -2.31 -0.92
CA SER A 9 -20.47 -1.35 -1.28
C SER A 9 -19.61 -1.97 -2.39
N ARG A 10 -19.36 -1.22 -3.46
CA ARG A 10 -18.46 -1.71 -4.51
C ARG A 10 -17.04 -1.65 -3.94
N ALA A 11 -16.20 -2.66 -4.19
CA ALA A 11 -14.82 -2.69 -3.69
C ALA A 11 -14.03 -1.39 -3.98
N SER A 12 -14.29 -0.74 -5.11
CA SER A 12 -13.69 0.54 -5.48
C SER A 12 -14.10 1.73 -4.60
N GLU A 13 -15.30 1.71 -4.03
CA GLU A 13 -15.80 2.77 -3.13
C GLU A 13 -15.10 2.68 -1.77
N ILE A 14 -14.92 1.45 -1.25
CA ILE A 14 -14.23 1.20 0.01
C ILE A 14 -12.79 1.75 -0.05
N VAL A 15 -12.03 1.42 -1.10
CA VAL A 15 -10.63 1.89 -1.23
C VAL A 15 -10.56 3.41 -1.33
N ALA A 16 -11.52 4.07 -2.00
CA ALA A 16 -11.56 5.52 -2.10
C ALA A 16 -11.80 6.20 -0.73
N ASP A 17 -12.69 5.65 0.08
CA ASP A 17 -12.95 6.15 1.43
C ASP A 17 -11.77 5.92 2.36
N LEU A 18 -11.17 4.72 2.32
CA LEU A 18 -9.99 4.39 3.11
C LEU A 18 -8.79 5.28 2.74
N ARG A 19 -8.63 5.60 1.46
CA ARG A 19 -7.66 6.60 1.00
C ARG A 19 -7.87 7.94 1.66
N ASN A 20 -9.11 8.46 1.64
CA ASN A 20 -9.41 9.77 2.19
C ASN A 20 -9.08 9.84 3.69
N VAL A 21 -9.45 8.80 4.44
CA VAL A 21 -9.12 8.68 5.87
C VAL A 21 -7.62 8.61 6.09
N ALA A 22 -6.91 7.76 5.34
CA ALA A 22 -5.47 7.58 5.44
C ALA A 22 -4.70 8.87 5.15
N GLU A 23 -4.99 9.53 4.02
CA GLU A 23 -4.31 10.78 3.65
C GLU A 23 -4.64 11.95 4.60
N ALA A 24 -5.84 11.97 5.19
CA ALA A 24 -6.20 12.98 6.18
C ALA A 24 -5.45 12.79 7.52
N LEU A 25 -5.31 11.55 7.99
CA LEU A 25 -4.65 11.23 9.26
C LEU A 25 -3.12 11.29 9.16
N TYR A 26 -2.55 10.95 8.00
CA TYR A 26 -1.11 10.81 7.80
C TYR A 26 -0.53 11.87 6.87
N HIS A 27 -1.15 13.06 6.79
CA HIS A 27 -0.60 14.17 6.02
C HIS A 27 0.88 14.44 6.43
N PRO A 28 1.82 14.61 5.48
CA PRO A 28 1.64 14.84 4.03
C PRO A 28 1.77 13.60 3.13
N PHE A 29 1.66 12.39 3.67
CA PHE A 29 1.77 11.16 2.89
C PHE A 29 0.61 11.01 1.90
N ARG A 30 0.87 10.33 0.78
CA ARG A 30 -0.11 10.11 -0.32
C ARG A 30 -0.25 8.63 -0.63
N LEU A 31 -1.45 8.20 -1.01
CA LEU A 31 -1.68 6.82 -1.43
C LEU A 31 -0.87 6.49 -2.68
N VAL A 32 -0.12 5.39 -2.63
CA VAL A 32 0.63 4.85 -3.77
C VAL A 32 0.13 3.47 -4.21
N ALA A 33 -0.40 2.66 -3.30
CA ALA A 33 -0.88 1.31 -3.58
C ALA A 33 -1.95 0.86 -2.59
N TYR A 34 -2.64 -0.23 -2.93
CA TYR A 34 -3.58 -0.91 -2.03
C TYR A 34 -3.58 -2.42 -2.32
N TRP A 35 -3.99 -3.19 -1.32
CA TRP A 35 -4.23 -4.63 -1.43
C TRP A 35 -5.58 -4.95 -0.79
N ASP A 36 -6.51 -5.49 -1.57
CA ASP A 36 -7.84 -5.89 -1.12
C ASP A 36 -7.94 -7.42 -1.08
N ALA A 37 -7.85 -7.98 0.13
CA ALA A 37 -7.91 -9.42 0.34
C ALA A 37 -9.32 -9.99 0.09
N GLN A 38 -10.38 -9.22 0.38
CA GLN A 38 -11.77 -9.64 0.16
C GLN A 38 -12.10 -9.75 -1.33
N ALA A 39 -11.46 -8.93 -2.17
CA ALA A 39 -11.56 -9.00 -3.62
C ALA A 39 -10.57 -9.98 -4.28
N GLY A 40 -10.06 -10.97 -3.55
CA GLY A 40 -9.14 -11.98 -4.08
C GLY A 40 -7.73 -11.47 -4.30
N GLY A 41 -7.27 -10.53 -3.48
CA GLY A 41 -5.96 -9.89 -3.65
C GLY A 41 -5.97 -8.85 -4.76
N ARG A 42 -7.06 -8.11 -4.94
CA ARG A 42 -7.12 -7.06 -5.96
C ARG A 42 -6.16 -5.93 -5.59
N HIS A 43 -5.28 -5.59 -6.51
CA HIS A 43 -4.30 -4.53 -6.35
C HIS A 43 -3.91 -3.96 -7.72
N THR A 44 -3.20 -2.83 -7.73
CA THR A 44 -2.56 -2.32 -8.94
C THR A 44 -1.15 -2.88 -8.99
N CYS A 45 -0.92 -3.86 -9.86
CA CYS A 45 0.35 -4.58 -9.99
C CYS A 45 1.24 -3.94 -11.07
N PRO A 46 2.42 -3.38 -10.72
CA PRO A 46 3.33 -2.80 -11.72
C PRO A 46 3.81 -3.81 -12.77
N GLN A 47 3.97 -5.07 -12.39
CA GLN A 47 4.33 -6.18 -13.28
C GLN A 47 3.22 -6.44 -14.29
N THR A 48 1.96 -6.54 -13.85
CA THR A 48 0.81 -6.73 -14.75
C THR A 48 0.61 -5.54 -15.68
N ASP A 49 0.84 -4.30 -15.21
CA ASP A 49 0.80 -3.10 -16.05
C ASP A 49 1.87 -3.12 -17.16
N ARG A 50 3.00 -3.82 -16.94
CA ARG A 50 4.04 -4.09 -17.94
C ARG A 50 3.76 -5.31 -18.82
N GLY A 51 2.65 -6.03 -18.57
CA GLY A 51 2.29 -7.26 -19.28
C GLY A 51 3.01 -8.52 -18.76
N GLU A 52 3.62 -8.45 -17.58
CA GLU A 52 4.24 -9.57 -16.89
C GLU A 52 3.24 -10.29 -15.97
N GLU A 53 3.54 -11.54 -15.60
CA GLU A 53 2.75 -12.28 -14.62
C GLU A 53 2.82 -11.62 -13.24
N CYS A 54 1.71 -11.64 -12.49
CA CYS A 54 1.65 -11.08 -11.15
C CYS A 54 2.35 -12.01 -10.15
N PRO A 55 3.46 -11.60 -9.51
CA PRO A 55 4.18 -12.46 -8.56
C PRO A 55 3.54 -12.48 -7.16
N HIS A 56 2.48 -11.69 -6.95
CA HIS A 56 1.82 -11.53 -5.65
C HIS A 56 0.62 -12.46 -5.50
N GLU A 57 0.15 -13.05 -6.60
CA GLU A 57 -0.92 -14.05 -6.59
C GLU A 57 -0.36 -15.41 -6.13
N GLY A 58 -1.18 -16.18 -5.42
CA GLY A 58 -0.83 -17.52 -4.97
C GLY A 58 -0.28 -17.62 -3.53
N PRO A 59 -0.06 -18.86 -3.04
CA PRO A 59 0.49 -19.15 -1.73
C PRO A 59 1.92 -18.61 -1.53
N PRO A 60 2.27 -18.12 -0.33
CA PRO A 60 3.63 -17.65 -0.01
C PRO A 60 4.72 -18.71 -0.18
N GLU A 61 4.36 -19.99 -0.12
CA GLU A 61 5.27 -21.12 -0.23
C GLU A 61 5.65 -21.46 -1.68
N GLU A 62 4.96 -20.88 -2.68
CA GLU A 62 5.29 -21.12 -4.09
C GLU A 62 6.58 -20.40 -4.50
N SER A 63 7.41 -21.11 -5.27
CA SER A 63 8.66 -20.55 -5.79
C SER A 63 8.35 -19.40 -6.74
N GLY A 64 8.72 -18.17 -6.35
CA GLY A 64 8.48 -16.96 -7.13
C GLY A 64 7.44 -16.03 -6.54
N HIS A 65 6.76 -16.43 -5.45
CA HIS A 65 5.90 -15.51 -4.71
C HIS A 65 6.71 -14.35 -4.12
N VAL A 66 6.23 -13.13 -4.36
CA VAL A 66 6.78 -11.90 -3.77
C VAL A 66 5.68 -11.26 -2.93
N PRO A 67 5.92 -10.94 -1.64
CA PRO A 67 4.96 -10.18 -0.85
C PRO A 67 4.71 -8.82 -1.50
N TYR A 68 3.45 -8.44 -1.70
CA TYR A 68 3.12 -7.18 -2.39
C TYR A 68 3.77 -5.94 -1.74
N ALA A 69 3.88 -5.93 -0.42
CA ALA A 69 4.58 -4.87 0.33
C ALA A 69 6.03 -4.64 -0.14
N GLN A 70 6.73 -5.70 -0.58
CA GLN A 70 8.09 -5.59 -1.10
C GLN A 70 8.12 -4.86 -2.45
N THR A 71 7.19 -5.17 -3.36
CA THR A 71 7.03 -4.44 -4.62
C THR A 71 6.66 -2.98 -4.37
N VAL A 72 5.79 -2.73 -3.39
CA VAL A 72 5.40 -1.37 -3.01
C VAL A 72 6.60 -0.54 -2.54
N GLU A 73 7.46 -1.10 -1.69
CA GLU A 73 8.65 -0.42 -1.20
C GLU A 73 9.66 -0.16 -2.34
N MET A 74 9.88 -1.15 -3.20
CA MET A 74 10.94 -1.11 -4.22
C MET A 74 10.56 -0.30 -5.47
N GLU A 75 9.30 -0.36 -5.89
CA GLU A 75 8.87 0.19 -7.19
C GLU A 75 7.85 1.34 -7.08
N LEU A 76 7.12 1.42 -5.96
CA LEU A 76 6.02 2.41 -5.79
C LEU A 76 6.31 3.47 -4.72
N GLU A 77 7.53 3.49 -4.19
CA GLU A 77 7.96 4.45 -3.15
C GLU A 77 7.06 4.46 -1.90
N GLY A 78 6.41 3.34 -1.60
CA GLY A 78 5.61 3.19 -0.40
C GLY A 78 6.49 3.03 0.83
N SER A 79 6.21 3.80 1.89
CA SER A 79 7.00 3.83 3.12
C SER A 79 6.17 3.63 4.39
N LEU A 80 4.84 3.60 4.26
CA LEU A 80 3.92 3.35 5.35
C LEU A 80 2.79 2.43 4.88
N GLU A 81 2.59 1.32 5.58
CA GLU A 81 1.44 0.44 5.42
C GLU A 81 0.40 0.70 6.51
N LEU A 82 -0.87 0.81 6.12
CA LEU A 82 -2.01 0.89 7.03
C LEU A 82 -2.96 -0.26 6.71
N TYR A 83 -3.18 -1.12 7.70
CA TYR A 83 -4.11 -2.24 7.59
C TYR A 83 -5.46 -1.88 8.22
N PHE A 84 -6.53 -2.01 7.44
CA PHE A 84 -7.91 -1.81 7.89
C PHE A 84 -8.58 -3.17 8.14
N PRO A 85 -8.58 -3.69 9.38
CA PRO A 85 -9.00 -5.06 9.67
C PRO A 85 -10.46 -5.35 9.32
N HIS A 86 -11.34 -4.34 9.43
CA HIS A 86 -12.76 -4.51 9.14
C HIS A 86 -13.08 -4.60 7.64
N ALA A 87 -12.18 -4.12 6.78
CA ALA A 87 -12.31 -4.23 5.33
C ALA A 87 -11.34 -5.27 4.74
N GLU A 88 -10.40 -5.77 5.54
CA GLU A 88 -9.24 -6.57 5.11
C GLU A 88 -8.49 -5.95 3.92
N VAL A 89 -8.34 -4.63 3.98
CA VAL A 89 -7.60 -3.84 2.98
C VAL A 89 -6.34 -3.29 3.63
N SER A 90 -5.19 -3.51 2.99
CA SER A 90 -3.98 -2.72 3.24
C SER A 90 -3.94 -1.55 2.26
N VAL A 91 -3.65 -0.35 2.75
CA VAL A 91 -3.28 0.78 1.90
C VAL A 91 -1.83 1.16 2.19
N TYR A 92 -1.13 1.58 1.15
CA TYR A 92 0.26 1.97 1.25
C TYR A 92 0.43 3.43 0.87
N LEU A 93 1.14 4.17 1.71
CA LEU A 93 1.38 5.58 1.54
C LEU A 93 2.87 5.86 1.28
N GLY A 94 3.14 6.76 0.34
CA GLY A 94 4.45 7.30 0.06
C GLY A 94 4.66 8.64 0.77
N ALA A 95 5.87 8.84 1.29
CA ALA A 95 6.28 10.13 1.87
C ALA A 95 6.61 11.12 0.74
N PRO A 96 6.30 12.41 0.87
CA PRO A 96 6.76 13.40 -0.11
C PRO A 96 8.29 13.50 -0.05
N ALA A 97 8.92 13.75 -1.21
CA ALA A 97 10.37 13.87 -1.33
C ALA A 97 10.99 14.84 -0.30
N THR A 98 10.29 15.94 0.00
CA THR A 98 10.71 16.93 1.01
C THR A 98 10.82 16.37 2.41
N LEU A 99 9.94 15.45 2.79
CA LEU A 99 9.96 14.77 4.10
C LEU A 99 11.04 13.69 4.14
N VAL A 100 11.24 12.97 3.03
CA VAL A 100 12.34 11.99 2.90
C VAL A 100 13.70 12.67 3.07
N GLU A 101 13.91 13.84 2.46
CA GLU A 101 15.14 14.62 2.61
C GLU A 101 15.35 15.14 4.03
N ALA A 102 14.28 15.55 4.71
CA ALA A 102 14.35 16.06 6.09
C ALA A 102 14.75 14.97 7.11
N ILE A 103 14.36 13.71 6.87
CA ILE A 103 14.60 12.59 7.78
C ILE A 103 15.90 11.84 7.44
N ARG A 104 16.49 12.05 6.25
CA ARG A 104 17.76 11.43 5.88
C ARG A 104 18.86 11.82 6.89
N PRO A 105 19.60 10.84 7.46
CA PRO A 105 20.68 11.13 8.38
C PRO A 105 21.73 11.99 7.66
N ARG A 106 22.02 13.17 8.21
CA ARG A 106 23.09 14.02 7.68
C ARG A 106 24.40 13.25 7.78
N ARG A 107 25.05 12.99 6.65
CA ARG A 107 26.42 12.44 6.63
C ARG A 107 27.28 13.28 7.57
N PRO A 108 28.03 12.68 8.52
CA PRO A 108 28.95 13.45 9.33
C PRO A 108 29.98 14.09 8.40
N THR A 109 29.99 15.42 8.35
CA THR A 109 31.07 16.17 7.71
C THR A 109 32.34 15.83 8.44
N LYS A 110 33.32 15.22 7.74
CA LYS A 110 34.67 15.04 8.26
C LYS A 110 35.19 16.42 8.67
N VAL A 111 35.29 16.65 9.99
CA VAL A 111 36.02 17.78 10.55
C VAL A 111 37.49 17.56 10.18
N LYS A 112 38.07 18.51 9.46
CA LYS A 112 39.51 18.51 9.12
C LYS A 112 40.34 18.86 10.34
#